data_AF-A0A7W7ZV75-F1
#
_entry.id   AF-A0A7W7ZV75-F1
#
_cell.length_a   1.000
_cell.length_b   1.000
_cell.length_c   1.000
_cell.angle_alpha   90.00
_cell.angle_beta   90.00
_cell.angle_gamma   90.00
#
_symmetry.space_group_name_H-M   'P 1'
#
loop_
_entity.id
_entity.type
_entity.pdbx_description
1 polymer ?
#
loop_
_entity_poly.entity_id
_entity_poly.type
_entity_poly.pdbx_seq_one_letter_code
_entity_poly.pdbx_strand_id
1 'polypeptide(L)'
;MTDHRQEQSDLQMTGATHTQRPSRRTFLATAAGACGAVALWSLHKSSPLAVEAKGESQTGPVTLIQFSDAGKKIGKVTVPRVVKTDAEWKQQLSPISYDVTRHAGTERAYTGNSWDLHDRGLFRCICCDNAIFTSDTKFDSGTGWPSFWMPIAKENIIENTDSTFGMDRTAVSCRQCDAHLGHVFDDGPRPTGLRYCMNSAAMRFVKFA
;
A
#
# COMPACT_ATOMS: atom_id res chain seq x y z
N MET A 1 -6.52 -16.68 -77.18
CA MET A 1 -5.81 -16.75 -78.48
C MET A 1 -4.46 -16.09 -78.26
N THR A 2 -3.40 -16.68 -78.82
CA THR A 2 -2.03 -16.16 -78.97
C THR A 2 -1.97 -14.66 -79.35
N ASP A 3 -0.99 -13.81 -78.99
CA ASP A 3 0.21 -13.92 -78.12
C ASP A 3 0.65 -12.45 -77.74
N HIS A 4 1.87 -11.98 -77.38
CA HIS A 4 3.26 -12.49 -77.42
C HIS A 4 4.23 -11.68 -76.50
N ARG A 5 5.52 -12.09 -76.48
CA ARG A 5 6.76 -11.27 -76.36
C ARG A 5 7.24 -10.68 -75.01
N GLN A 6 8.15 -11.42 -74.38
CA GLN A 6 9.48 -11.05 -73.82
C GLN A 6 9.81 -9.60 -73.40
N GLU A 7 10.43 -9.48 -72.23
CA GLU A 7 11.65 -8.67 -72.02
C GLU A 7 12.67 -9.46 -71.14
N GLN A 8 13.89 -8.95 -70.89
CA GLN A 8 15.04 -9.71 -70.34
C GLN A 8 15.72 -9.04 -69.12
N SER A 9 16.83 -9.62 -68.63
CA SER A 9 17.78 -9.08 -67.61
C SER A 9 17.30 -9.19 -66.13
N ASP A 10 18.07 -9.67 -65.14
CA ASP A 10 19.42 -10.27 -65.17
C ASP A 10 19.79 -11.16 -63.94
N LEU A 11 20.98 -11.78 -64.01
CA LEU A 11 21.82 -12.32 -62.90
C LEU A 11 21.36 -13.55 -62.05
N GLN A 12 21.80 -14.72 -62.53
CA GLN A 12 22.53 -15.84 -61.85
C GLN A 12 22.52 -15.93 -60.30
N MET A 13 22.16 -17.05 -59.64
CA MET A 13 22.77 -18.42 -59.64
C MET A 13 24.22 -18.42 -59.09
N THR A 14 24.72 -19.28 -58.19
CA THR A 14 24.27 -20.47 -57.40
C THR A 14 25.27 -20.62 -56.21
N GLY A 15 25.07 -21.28 -55.06
CA GLY A 15 24.64 -22.66 -54.76
C GLY A 15 25.41 -23.17 -53.51
N ALA A 16 25.08 -24.35 -52.97
CA ALA A 16 25.75 -24.96 -51.78
C ALA A 16 26.77 -26.07 -52.21
N THR A 17 27.53 -26.82 -51.39
CA THR A 17 27.38 -27.26 -49.97
C THR A 17 28.69 -27.89 -49.40
N HIS A 18 28.80 -28.02 -48.06
CA HIS A 18 29.37 -29.18 -47.32
C HIS A 18 30.90 -29.37 -47.03
N THR A 19 31.24 -29.50 -45.73
CA THR A 19 32.45 -30.14 -45.09
C THR A 19 33.86 -29.56 -45.35
N GLN A 20 34.89 -29.70 -44.48
CA GLN A 20 35.22 -30.76 -43.48
C GLN A 20 35.75 -30.23 -42.12
N ARG A 21 36.00 -31.14 -41.16
CA ARG A 21 36.79 -30.94 -39.91
C ARG A 21 37.81 -32.09 -39.72
N PRO A 22 39.09 -31.76 -39.49
CA PRO A 22 39.90 -32.37 -38.42
C PRO A 22 40.80 -31.32 -37.71
N SER A 23 41.68 -31.63 -36.75
CA SER A 23 41.60 -32.50 -35.56
C SER A 23 42.86 -32.26 -34.69
N ARG A 24 42.69 -32.08 -33.37
CA ARG A 24 43.67 -32.08 -32.25
C ARG A 24 45.20 -32.16 -32.52
N ARG A 25 45.96 -31.26 -31.86
CA ARG A 25 47.44 -31.09 -31.86
C ARG A 25 47.95 -30.51 -33.19
N THR A 26 48.90 -29.57 -33.29
CA THR A 26 49.89 -28.94 -32.37
C THR A 26 50.16 -27.52 -32.96
N PHE A 27 50.56 -26.44 -32.29
CA PHE A 27 51.69 -26.21 -31.36
C PHE A 27 51.44 -25.03 -30.39
N LEU A 28 52.34 -24.85 -29.42
CA LEU A 28 52.31 -23.79 -28.39
C LEU A 28 53.20 -22.60 -28.76
N ALA A 29 52.77 -21.37 -28.42
CA ALA A 29 53.68 -20.24 -28.14
C ALA A 29 53.00 -19.14 -27.30
N THR A 30 53.32 -19.14 -25.99
CA THR A 30 53.41 -18.00 -25.06
C THR A 30 52.79 -16.62 -25.40
N ALA A 31 51.87 -16.17 -24.55
CA ALA A 31 51.97 -14.87 -23.88
C ALA A 31 51.28 -14.97 -22.50
N ALA A 32 51.90 -14.47 -21.43
CA ALA A 32 51.37 -14.55 -20.07
C ALA A 32 51.17 -13.15 -19.47
N GLY A 33 50.09 -12.97 -18.68
CA GLY A 33 49.89 -11.77 -17.84
C GLY A 33 48.55 -11.05 -18.04
N ALA A 34 47.50 -11.51 -17.36
CA ALA A 34 46.29 -10.72 -17.10
C ALA A 34 45.41 -11.21 -15.91
N CYS A 35 45.79 -12.26 -15.17
CA CYS A 35 45.06 -12.73 -13.99
C CYS A 35 45.30 -11.82 -12.78
N GLY A 36 44.87 -10.55 -12.88
CA GLY A 36 45.19 -9.48 -11.93
C GLY A 36 44.17 -8.34 -11.87
N ALA A 37 42.91 -8.60 -12.21
CA ALA A 37 41.82 -7.62 -12.20
C ALA A 37 40.60 -8.09 -11.36
N VAL A 38 40.85 -8.82 -10.27
CA VAL A 38 39.83 -9.24 -9.31
C VAL A 38 39.81 -8.29 -8.10
N ALA A 39 38.62 -7.99 -7.56
CA ALA A 39 38.41 -7.39 -6.24
C ALA A 39 38.90 -5.94 -5.97
N LEU A 40 38.71 -5.00 -6.90
CA LEU A 40 38.65 -3.56 -6.55
C LEU A 40 37.31 -2.86 -6.86
N TRP A 41 36.38 -3.50 -7.58
CA TRP A 41 35.00 -3.02 -7.73
C TRP A 41 34.07 -3.59 -6.65
N SER A 42 34.54 -3.61 -5.39
CA SER A 42 33.80 -4.19 -4.25
C SER A 42 34.03 -3.46 -2.92
N LEU A 43 34.68 -2.28 -2.95
CA LEU A 43 34.87 -1.42 -1.76
C LEU A 43 34.12 -0.09 -1.82
N HIS A 44 33.45 0.23 -2.92
CA HIS A 44 32.29 1.14 -2.89
C HIS A 44 31.11 0.40 -2.23
N LYS A 45 31.23 0.18 -0.92
CA LYS A 45 30.08 -0.05 -0.05
C LYS A 45 29.30 1.26 -0.03
N SER A 46 28.34 1.40 -0.92
CA SER A 46 27.27 2.38 -0.79
C SER A 46 26.55 2.06 0.53
N SER A 47 26.96 2.72 1.61
CA SER A 47 26.24 2.66 2.88
C SER A 47 24.76 2.94 2.58
N PRO A 48 23.81 2.12 3.05
CA PRO A 48 22.42 2.52 3.00
C PRO A 48 22.34 3.82 3.80
N LEU A 49 22.04 4.93 3.12
CA LEU A 49 21.68 6.17 3.79
C LEU A 49 20.52 5.83 4.69
N ALA A 50 20.75 5.89 6.01
CA ALA A 50 19.68 5.79 6.97
C ALA A 50 18.75 6.97 6.67
N VAL A 51 17.61 6.69 6.05
CA VAL A 51 16.54 7.67 5.87
C VAL A 51 16.06 7.98 7.28
N GLU A 52 16.53 9.10 7.84
CA GLU A 52 16.04 9.62 9.09
C GLU A 52 14.53 9.78 8.94
N ALA A 53 13.78 9.00 9.72
CA ALA A 53 12.33 9.02 9.67
C ALA A 53 11.86 10.38 10.18
N LYS A 54 11.57 11.30 9.25
CA LYS A 54 10.98 12.62 9.53
C LYS A 54 9.53 12.47 9.98
N GLY A 55 9.38 11.95 11.19
CA GLY A 55 8.16 11.82 11.95
C GLY A 55 8.34 12.53 13.29
N GLU A 56 8.42 13.86 13.28
CA GLU A 56 8.14 14.66 14.48
C GLU A 56 6.67 14.44 14.84
N SER A 57 6.41 13.40 15.63
CA SER A 57 5.09 13.11 16.17
C SER A 57 4.64 14.33 16.96
N GLN A 58 3.45 14.86 16.66
CA GLN A 58 2.95 16.07 17.31
C GLN A 58 2.57 15.74 18.77
N THR A 59 3.54 15.83 19.67
CA THR A 59 3.52 15.33 21.07
C THR A 59 2.45 15.93 21.98
N GLY A 60 1.68 16.91 21.52
CA GLY A 60 0.58 17.50 22.27
C GLY A 60 -0.58 16.52 22.52
N PRO A 61 -1.34 16.71 23.61
CA PRO A 61 -2.57 15.96 23.85
C PRO A 61 -3.64 16.31 22.81
N VAL A 62 -4.55 15.38 22.54
CA VAL A 62 -5.62 15.53 21.56
C VAL A 62 -7.00 15.52 22.21
N THR A 63 -7.91 16.28 21.62
CA THR A 63 -9.32 16.34 22.01
C THR A 63 -10.13 15.35 21.16
N LEU A 64 -10.88 14.46 21.82
CA LEU A 64 -11.73 13.42 21.21
C LEU A 64 -13.16 13.50 21.74
N ILE A 65 -14.08 12.82 21.08
CA ILE A 65 -15.38 12.42 21.64
C ILE A 65 -15.29 10.95 22.07
N GLN A 66 -15.50 10.66 23.35
CA GLN A 66 -15.47 9.31 23.88
C GLN A 66 -16.84 8.63 23.75
N PHE A 67 -16.84 7.33 23.44
CA PHE A 67 -18.04 6.48 23.33
C PHE A 67 -17.84 5.19 24.14
N SER A 68 -18.89 4.74 24.84
CA SER A 68 -18.92 3.42 25.45
C SER A 68 -19.10 2.32 24.39
N ASP A 69 -18.82 1.06 24.74
CA ASP A 69 -19.02 -0.06 23.82
C ASP A 69 -20.49 -0.29 23.43
N ALA A 70 -21.45 0.21 24.22
CA ALA A 70 -22.86 0.28 23.87
C ALA A 70 -23.22 1.49 22.96
N GLY A 71 -22.24 2.07 22.26
CA GLY A 71 -22.41 3.17 21.31
C GLY A 71 -22.77 4.54 21.92
N LYS A 72 -23.00 4.62 23.24
CA LYS A 72 -23.40 5.86 23.90
C LYS A 72 -22.22 6.85 23.95
N LYS A 73 -22.44 8.05 23.39
CA LYS A 73 -21.55 9.21 23.55
C LYS A 73 -21.42 9.57 25.04
N ILE A 74 -20.20 9.54 25.56
CA ILE A 74 -19.88 9.85 26.96
C ILE A 74 -19.64 11.35 27.12
N GLY A 75 -18.78 11.93 26.28
CA GLY A 75 -18.42 13.35 26.36
C GLY A 75 -17.24 13.72 25.48
N LYS A 76 -16.81 14.97 25.56
CA LYS A 76 -15.54 15.45 24.99
C LYS A 76 -14.44 15.28 26.02
N VAL A 77 -13.32 14.67 25.62
CA VAL A 77 -12.19 14.36 26.50
C VAL A 77 -10.87 14.81 25.86
N THR A 78 -9.91 15.23 26.68
CA THR A 78 -8.54 15.52 26.25
C THR A 78 -7.64 14.41 26.77
N VAL A 79 -6.93 13.74 25.87
CA VAL A 79 -6.10 12.56 26.17
C VAL A 79 -4.69 12.72 25.60
N PRO A 80 -3.66 12.08 26.18
CA PRO A 80 -2.35 12.02 25.54
C PRO A 80 -2.45 11.33 24.16
N ARG A 81 -1.65 11.80 23.21
CA ARG A 81 -1.41 11.09 21.95
C ARG A 81 -0.70 9.76 22.26
N VAL A 82 -1.16 8.67 21.65
CA VAL A 82 -0.52 7.35 21.76
C VAL A 82 0.65 7.30 20.80
N VAL A 83 1.84 7.59 21.33
CA VAL A 83 3.13 7.43 20.65
C VAL A 83 3.77 6.14 21.14
N LYS A 84 4.25 5.31 20.20
CA LYS A 84 5.02 4.09 20.46
C LYS A 84 6.06 3.88 19.37
N THR A 85 7.10 3.11 19.67
CA THR A 85 8.12 2.68 18.71
C THR A 85 7.60 1.64 17.72
N ASP A 86 8.29 1.49 16.60
CA ASP A 86 8.02 0.44 15.60
C ASP A 86 8.13 -0.98 16.14
N ALA A 87 8.96 -1.22 17.16
CA ALA A 87 9.07 -2.52 17.81
C ALA A 87 7.78 -2.85 18.58
N GLU A 88 7.26 -1.90 19.36
CA GLU A 88 5.99 -2.05 20.08
C GLU A 88 4.80 -2.18 19.14
N TRP A 89 4.77 -1.44 18.02
CA TRP A 89 3.71 -1.59 17.01
C TRP A 89 3.76 -2.96 16.33
N LYS A 90 4.94 -3.48 15.97
CA LYS A 90 5.11 -4.84 15.42
C LYS A 90 4.77 -5.94 16.42
N GLN A 91 4.89 -5.66 17.72
CA GLN A 91 4.50 -6.60 18.78
C GLN A 91 2.98 -6.57 19.06
N GLN A 92 2.33 -5.41 18.96
CA GLN A 92 0.88 -5.27 19.18
C GLN A 92 0.02 -5.72 17.99
N LEU A 93 0.49 -5.48 16.77
CA LEU A 93 -0.35 -5.55 15.56
C LEU A 93 -0.01 -6.78 14.70
N SER A 94 -1.02 -7.31 14.00
CA SER A 94 -0.77 -8.27 12.92
C SER A 94 0.07 -7.61 11.81
N PRO A 95 0.83 -8.37 11.00
CA PRO A 95 1.67 -7.78 9.94
C PRO A 95 0.89 -6.86 8.98
N ILE A 96 -0.33 -7.26 8.59
CA ILE A 96 -1.20 -6.44 7.72
C ILE A 96 -1.76 -5.22 8.45
N SER A 97 -2.13 -5.34 9.74
CA SER A 97 -2.58 -4.20 10.55
C SER A 97 -1.46 -3.18 10.76
N TYR A 98 -0.23 -3.64 11.00
CA TYR A 98 0.95 -2.77 11.13
C TYR A 98 1.23 -2.05 9.81
N ASP A 99 1.28 -2.75 8.68
CA ASP A 99 1.57 -2.14 7.38
C ASP A 99 0.51 -1.12 6.95
N VAL A 100 -0.78 -1.49 7.05
CA VAL A 100 -1.90 -0.58 6.79
C VAL A 100 -1.82 0.66 7.68
N THR A 101 -1.69 0.49 9.00
CA THR A 101 -1.82 1.63 9.93
C THR A 101 -0.56 2.47 10.07
N ARG A 102 0.64 1.93 9.82
CA ARG A 102 1.92 2.64 10.02
C ARG A 102 2.62 3.04 8.73
N HIS A 103 2.36 2.38 7.61
CA HIS A 103 2.96 2.70 6.30
C HIS A 103 1.95 3.18 5.26
N ALA A 104 0.67 3.36 5.64
CA ALA A 104 -0.44 3.62 4.72
C ALA A 104 -0.61 2.53 3.64
N GLY A 105 -0.28 1.28 3.98
CA GLY A 105 -0.62 0.12 3.17
C GLY A 105 -2.14 -0.03 3.00
N THR A 106 -2.56 -0.85 2.04
CA THR A 106 -3.98 -1.11 1.75
C THR A 106 -4.22 -2.63 1.68
N GLU A 107 -5.20 -3.11 2.44
CA GLU A 107 -5.59 -4.53 2.40
C GLU A 107 -6.21 -4.88 1.05
N ARG A 108 -6.17 -6.15 0.64
CA ARG A 108 -6.79 -6.59 -0.61
C ARG A 108 -8.32 -6.47 -0.50
N ALA A 109 -8.96 -5.93 -1.55
CA ALA A 109 -10.41 -5.91 -1.66
C ALA A 109 -11.02 -7.29 -1.40
N TYR A 110 -12.12 -7.32 -0.66
CA TYR A 110 -12.87 -8.52 -0.28
C TYR A 110 -12.17 -9.51 0.67
N THR A 111 -10.97 -9.21 1.21
CA THR A 111 -10.28 -10.11 2.16
C THR A 111 -10.37 -9.70 3.63
N GLY A 112 -10.79 -8.47 3.94
CA GLY A 112 -10.84 -7.98 5.33
C GLY A 112 -12.11 -8.44 6.08
N ASN A 113 -12.01 -8.68 7.40
CA ASN A 113 -13.11 -9.25 8.19
C ASN A 113 -14.35 -8.36 8.37
N SER A 114 -14.41 -7.16 7.77
CA SER A 114 -15.51 -6.21 8.01
C SER A 114 -16.14 -5.54 6.78
N TRP A 115 -15.74 -5.89 5.55
CA TRP A 115 -16.41 -5.34 4.36
C TRP A 115 -17.89 -5.79 4.30
N ASP A 116 -18.17 -7.08 4.49
CA ASP A 116 -19.51 -7.68 4.51
C ASP A 116 -20.13 -7.79 5.93
N LEU A 117 -19.66 -6.96 6.88
CA LEU A 117 -20.16 -7.01 8.25
C LEU A 117 -21.39 -6.11 8.41
N HIS A 118 -22.51 -6.70 8.83
CA HIS A 118 -23.80 -6.03 9.00
C HIS A 118 -24.30 -6.01 10.45
N ASP A 119 -23.50 -6.53 11.38
CA ASP A 119 -23.80 -6.48 12.81
C ASP A 119 -23.82 -5.04 13.33
N ARG A 120 -24.67 -4.77 14.31
CA ARG A 120 -24.72 -3.46 14.98
C ARG A 120 -23.59 -3.31 16.01
N GLY A 121 -22.85 -2.22 15.95
CA GLY A 121 -21.66 -2.02 16.79
C GLY A 121 -20.80 -0.82 16.43
N LEU A 122 -19.67 -0.68 17.13
CA LEU A 122 -18.63 0.32 16.87
C LEU A 122 -17.47 -0.26 16.07
N PHE A 123 -16.83 0.61 15.28
CA PHE A 123 -15.50 0.38 14.74
C PHE A 123 -14.51 1.26 15.53
N ARG A 124 -13.59 0.61 16.24
CA ARG A 124 -12.52 1.23 17.02
C ARG A 124 -11.20 1.09 16.28
N CYS A 125 -10.29 2.05 16.40
CA CYS A 125 -8.96 1.98 15.79
C CYS A 125 -8.14 0.85 16.44
N ILE A 126 -7.62 -0.08 15.63
CA ILE A 126 -6.88 -1.29 16.12
C ILE A 126 -5.65 -0.95 16.98
N CYS A 127 -5.07 0.25 16.81
CA CYS A 127 -3.86 0.69 17.50
C CYS A 127 -4.11 1.30 18.89
N CYS A 128 -5.25 1.96 19.11
CA CYS A 128 -5.49 2.79 20.31
C CYS A 128 -6.92 2.68 20.89
N ASP A 129 -7.79 1.89 20.28
CA ASP A 129 -9.19 1.64 20.67
C ASP A 129 -10.14 2.86 20.66
N ASN A 130 -9.69 4.02 20.17
CA ASN A 130 -10.55 5.17 19.88
C ASN A 130 -11.67 4.80 18.89
N ALA A 131 -12.92 5.15 19.21
CA ALA A 131 -14.06 4.90 18.33
C ALA A 131 -14.04 5.87 17.13
N ILE A 132 -14.14 5.33 15.91
CA ILE A 132 -13.96 6.10 14.66
C ILE A 132 -15.19 6.03 13.75
N PHE A 133 -15.86 4.87 13.67
CA PHE A 133 -17.11 4.68 12.90
C PHE A 133 -18.12 3.82 13.68
N THR A 134 -19.35 3.73 13.18
CA THR A 134 -20.45 2.93 13.74
C THR A 134 -21.15 2.15 12.62
N SER A 135 -21.75 1.02 12.94
CA SER A 135 -22.64 0.27 12.03
C SER A 135 -23.73 1.16 11.43
N ASP A 136 -24.24 2.10 12.23
CA ASP A 136 -25.35 2.98 11.86
C ASP A 136 -24.95 3.99 10.75
N THR A 137 -23.65 4.10 10.42
CA THR A 137 -23.14 4.89 9.28
C THR A 137 -22.46 4.03 8.20
N LYS A 138 -22.41 2.70 8.34
CA LYS A 138 -21.91 1.78 7.31
C LYS A 138 -22.93 1.67 6.17
N PHE A 139 -22.44 1.46 4.95
CA PHE A 139 -23.25 1.05 3.81
C PHE A 139 -22.43 0.18 2.85
N ASP A 140 -23.11 -0.53 1.96
CA ASP A 140 -22.45 -1.38 0.97
C ASP A 140 -22.20 -0.60 -0.32
N SER A 141 -20.92 -0.36 -0.60
CA SER A 141 -20.42 0.44 -1.72
C SER A 141 -20.01 -0.39 -2.94
N GLY A 142 -19.95 -1.72 -2.81
CA GLY A 142 -19.42 -2.61 -3.84
C GLY A 142 -17.91 -2.47 -4.08
N THR A 143 -17.15 -1.83 -3.19
CA THR A 143 -15.68 -1.66 -3.36
C THR A 143 -14.87 -2.85 -2.85
N GLY A 144 -15.40 -3.63 -1.91
CA GLY A 144 -14.67 -4.69 -1.19
C GLY A 144 -13.96 -4.24 0.09
N TRP A 145 -14.23 -3.02 0.58
CA TRP A 145 -13.74 -2.49 1.84
C TRP A 145 -14.88 -1.86 2.66
N PRO A 146 -14.87 -1.92 4.02
CA PRO A 146 -15.89 -1.30 4.86
C PRO A 146 -16.02 0.20 4.57
N SER A 147 -17.22 0.60 4.16
CA SER A 147 -17.52 1.94 3.67
C SER A 147 -18.56 2.63 4.56
N PHE A 148 -18.29 3.86 4.96
CA PHE A 148 -19.15 4.66 5.84
C PHE A 148 -19.46 6.02 5.23
N TRP A 149 -20.65 6.58 5.51
CA TRP A 149 -21.01 7.90 4.99
C TRP A 149 -20.67 9.07 5.93
N MET A 150 -20.34 8.77 7.19
CA MET A 150 -19.67 9.71 8.11
C MET A 150 -18.92 9.00 9.24
N PRO A 151 -17.88 9.60 9.84
CA PRO A 151 -17.28 9.17 11.11
C PRO A 151 -18.22 9.39 12.28
N ILE A 152 -18.03 8.64 13.37
CA ILE A 152 -18.86 8.74 14.59
C ILE A 152 -18.69 10.09 15.31
N ALA A 153 -17.53 10.72 15.15
CA ALA A 153 -17.27 12.12 15.51
C ALA A 153 -16.13 12.67 14.65
N LYS A 154 -16.26 13.92 14.18
CA LYS A 154 -15.21 14.58 13.37
C LYS A 154 -13.92 14.81 14.16
N GLU A 155 -14.00 14.99 15.47
CA GLU A 155 -12.82 15.11 16.33
C GLU A 155 -11.97 13.83 16.40
N ASN A 156 -12.53 12.65 16.11
CA ASN A 156 -11.85 11.37 16.33
C ASN A 156 -10.93 10.94 15.17
N ILE A 157 -11.01 11.64 14.04
CA ILE A 157 -10.17 11.42 12.86
C ILE A 157 -9.36 12.69 12.51
N ILE A 158 -8.49 12.53 11.52
CA ILE A 158 -7.84 13.60 10.76
C ILE A 158 -8.06 13.27 9.28
N GLU A 159 -8.42 14.28 8.49
CA GLU A 159 -8.52 14.22 7.03
C GLU A 159 -7.34 15.05 6.47
N ASN A 160 -6.48 14.45 5.66
CA ASN A 160 -5.29 15.07 5.07
C ASN A 160 -5.26 14.83 3.55
N THR A 161 -4.80 15.81 2.77
CA THR A 161 -4.55 15.62 1.34
C THR A 161 -3.42 14.61 1.11
N ASP A 162 -3.67 13.64 0.24
CA ASP A 162 -2.74 12.61 -0.22
C ASP A 162 -2.69 12.66 -1.75
N SER A 163 -1.58 13.16 -2.29
CA SER A 163 -1.30 13.26 -3.73
C SER A 163 -0.42 12.12 -4.26
N THR A 164 -0.29 11.02 -3.51
CA THR A 164 0.52 9.87 -3.95
C THR A 164 -0.04 9.21 -5.23
N PHE A 165 0.86 8.60 -6.00
CA PHE A 165 0.56 7.97 -7.30
C PHE A 165 -0.06 8.93 -8.36
N GLY A 166 0.00 10.24 -8.15
CA GLY A 166 -0.57 11.24 -9.07
C GLY A 166 -2.09 11.35 -8.99
N MET A 167 -2.71 10.92 -7.89
CA MET A 167 -4.13 11.07 -7.61
C MET A 167 -4.31 11.95 -6.37
N ASP A 168 -5.06 13.05 -6.48
CA ASP A 168 -5.47 13.82 -5.30
C ASP A 168 -6.61 13.10 -4.56
N ARG A 169 -6.29 12.55 -3.39
CA ARG A 169 -7.22 11.86 -2.49
C ARG A 169 -7.19 12.53 -1.12
N THR A 170 -8.19 12.26 -0.29
CA THR A 170 -8.15 12.66 1.14
C THR A 170 -7.92 11.41 1.98
N ALA A 171 -6.71 11.26 2.51
CA ALA A 171 -6.36 10.19 3.44
C ALA A 171 -6.93 10.47 4.83
N VAL A 172 -7.40 9.42 5.49
CA VAL A 172 -8.04 9.47 6.80
C VAL A 172 -7.19 8.71 7.81
N SER A 173 -6.87 9.33 8.94
CA SER A 173 -6.13 8.72 10.05
C SER A 173 -6.82 8.91 11.40
N CYS A 174 -6.48 8.07 12.38
CA CYS A 174 -7.01 8.19 13.74
C CYS A 174 -6.33 9.34 14.50
N ARG A 175 -7.14 10.28 15.03
CA ARG A 175 -6.65 11.47 15.75
C ARG A 175 -5.68 11.17 16.91
N GLN A 176 -5.82 10.02 17.56
CA GLN A 176 -5.09 9.71 18.80
C GLN A 176 -3.71 9.06 18.59
N CYS A 177 -3.45 8.44 17.45
CA CYS A 177 -2.21 7.66 17.22
C CYS A 177 -1.65 7.77 15.79
N ASP A 178 -2.27 8.59 14.96
CA ASP A 178 -1.91 8.82 13.55
C ASP A 178 -1.95 7.55 12.67
N ALA A 179 -2.60 6.49 13.17
CA ALA A 179 -2.83 5.27 12.39
C ALA A 179 -3.64 5.59 11.14
N HIS A 180 -3.10 5.28 9.96
CA HIS A 180 -3.84 5.36 8.70
C HIS A 180 -5.02 4.38 8.74
N LEU A 181 -6.18 4.84 8.26
CA LEU A 181 -7.43 4.08 8.23
C LEU A 181 -7.85 3.77 6.80
N GLY A 182 -7.74 4.73 5.89
CA GLY A 182 -8.12 4.61 4.47
C GLY A 182 -8.26 6.00 3.84
N HIS A 183 -9.25 6.16 2.95
CA HIS A 183 -9.51 7.42 2.24
C HIS A 183 -10.99 7.80 2.27
N VAL A 184 -11.29 9.09 2.09
CA VAL A 184 -12.65 9.60 1.86
C VAL A 184 -12.81 10.13 0.44
N PHE A 185 -13.96 9.84 -0.16
CA PHE A 185 -14.36 10.16 -1.52
C PHE A 185 -15.73 10.86 -1.53
N ASP A 186 -16.12 11.48 -2.65
CA ASP A 186 -17.35 12.26 -2.87
C ASP A 186 -18.44 11.51 -3.66
N ASP A 187 -18.31 10.19 -3.78
CA ASP A 187 -19.26 9.27 -4.44
C ASP A 187 -20.14 8.49 -3.43
N GLY A 188 -20.41 9.09 -2.27
CA GLY A 188 -21.21 8.48 -1.20
C GLY A 188 -22.72 8.72 -1.29
N PRO A 189 -23.50 8.05 -0.43
CA PRO A 189 -24.94 8.25 -0.35
C PRO A 189 -25.30 9.57 0.33
N ARG A 190 -26.56 10.00 0.13
CA ARG A 190 -27.18 11.03 1.00
C ARG A 190 -27.24 10.49 2.45
N PRO A 191 -27.05 11.35 3.48
CA PRO A 191 -27.14 12.81 3.42
C PRO A 191 -25.84 13.54 3.10
N THR A 192 -24.67 12.92 3.22
CA THR A 192 -23.37 13.61 3.11
C THR A 192 -22.80 13.67 1.69
N GLY A 193 -23.11 12.69 0.84
CA GLY A 193 -22.39 12.48 -0.42
C GLY A 193 -20.98 11.92 -0.24
N LEU A 194 -20.57 11.57 0.99
CA LEU A 194 -19.19 11.14 1.28
C LEU A 194 -19.11 9.62 1.46
N ARG A 195 -18.02 9.01 1.01
CA ARG A 195 -17.67 7.61 1.23
C ARG A 195 -16.30 7.50 1.89
N TYR A 196 -16.30 7.29 3.20
CA TYR A 196 -15.12 6.91 3.98
C TYR A 196 -14.86 5.41 3.76
N CYS A 197 -13.92 5.09 2.88
CA CYS A 197 -13.56 3.73 2.47
C CYS A 197 -12.33 3.28 3.28
N MET A 198 -12.56 2.54 4.36
CA MET A 198 -11.55 2.21 5.37
C MET A 198 -11.04 0.77 5.18
N ASN A 199 -9.81 0.50 5.63
CA ASN A 199 -9.27 -0.86 5.70
C ASN A 199 -9.84 -1.58 6.94
N SER A 200 -10.31 -2.82 6.79
CA SER A 200 -10.70 -3.68 7.92
C SER A 200 -9.54 -3.88 8.89
N ALA A 201 -8.33 -4.12 8.37
CA ALA A 201 -7.12 -4.35 9.15
C ALA A 201 -6.70 -3.16 10.04
N ALA A 202 -7.24 -1.95 9.80
CA ALA A 202 -7.04 -0.78 10.65
C ALA A 202 -8.04 -0.68 11.83
N MET A 203 -9.03 -1.59 11.90
CA MET A 203 -10.19 -1.46 12.78
C MET A 203 -10.48 -2.74 13.58
N ARG A 204 -10.96 -2.56 14.80
CA ARG A 204 -11.57 -3.59 15.66
C ARG A 204 -13.06 -3.34 15.73
N PHE A 205 -13.88 -4.33 15.39
CA PHE A 205 -15.31 -4.24 15.61
C PHE A 205 -15.68 -4.57 17.07
N VAL A 206 -16.64 -3.84 17.62
CA VAL A 206 -17.24 -4.08 18.93
C VAL A 206 -18.75 -4.13 18.74
N LYS A 207 -19.32 -5.33 18.77
CA LYS A 207 -20.78 -5.54 18.68
C LYS A 207 -21.47 -4.88 19.88
N PHE A 208 -22.63 -4.25 19.64
CA PHE A 208 -23.48 -3.80 20.75
C PHE A 208 -24.02 -5.01 21.52
N ALA A 209 -24.14 -4.85 22.85
CA ALA A 209 -24.78 -5.81 23.75
C ALA A 209 -26.30 -5.63 23.77
#